data_AF-R0AFB5-F1
#
_entry.id   AF-R0AFB5-F1
#
_cell.length_a   1.000
_cell.length_b   1.000
_cell.length_c   1.000
_cell.angle_alpha   90.00
_cell.angle_beta   90.00
_cell.angle_gamma   90.00
#
_symmetry.space_group_name_H-M   'P 1'
#
loop_
_entity.id
_entity.type
_entity.pdbx_description
1 polymer ?
#
loop_
_entity_poly.entity_id
_entity_poly.type
_entity_poly.pdbx_seq_one_letter_code
_entity_poly.pdbx_strand_id
1 'polypeptide(L)'
;MMGDGADRLAVIGMGWIGAYMVPCYRSLLGEGYEKRMFAVKAGSRGIEELRHRYGFEIIAGNCLDKLKEYKPGILVLSVRPHEVAGVAEDTIKPYVKYRREQGLGGLLLFSFAPSPRPEWYTRILGDGVRTVCILPAMETVIGGLDVYSLAFNKITYDPGCPPGREQLDAVRQFLKPLGQVFECTPDESLRLLSMSITYHMLYLLCFGLESHYGDESGQGGCARAAGILYALNRRRLGLPGLITPAAAPGGQQMDGQQMDGQKMDRLVWLEKGWYEGALAFARGAGGEAGNKPGTYDGRKGGNGNGNETRAGTAGNADIIAPRSFELHLLSLQLETREFLEAKLKDHATPGGMTEEAVSGFRQLWTGKDWMEGDVSMAYDISYRLAERVYKKGKALEKRR
;
A
#
# COMPACT_ATOMS: atom_id res chain seq x y z
N MET A 1 5.13 -27.99 23.26
CA MET A 1 3.98 -28.70 22.65
C MET A 1 3.06 -27.65 22.07
N MET A 2 2.87 -27.62 20.75
CA MET A 2 1.84 -26.77 20.13
C MET A 2 0.47 -27.32 20.56
N GLY A 3 -0.39 -26.44 21.09
CA GLY A 3 -1.73 -26.83 21.55
C GLY A 3 -2.64 -27.27 20.41
N ASP A 4 -3.69 -28.03 20.73
CA ASP A 4 -4.75 -28.41 19.79
C ASP A 4 -5.28 -27.19 19.01
N GLY A 5 -5.28 -27.28 17.67
CA GLY A 5 -5.76 -26.23 16.75
C GLY A 5 -4.81 -25.06 16.47
N ALA A 6 -3.55 -25.12 16.90
CA ALA A 6 -2.55 -24.05 16.65
C ALA A 6 -2.27 -23.81 15.15
N ASP A 7 -2.50 -24.82 14.30
CA ASP A 7 -2.29 -24.79 12.84
C ASP A 7 -3.56 -24.46 12.03
N ARG A 8 -4.67 -24.15 12.72
CA ARG A 8 -5.97 -23.84 12.10
C ARG A 8 -6.18 -22.33 11.98
N LEU A 9 -6.82 -21.92 10.88
CA LEU A 9 -7.05 -20.51 10.55
C LEU A 9 -8.55 -20.21 10.41
N ALA A 10 -9.00 -19.06 10.91
CA ALA A 10 -10.33 -18.55 10.61
C ALA A 10 -10.28 -17.16 9.99
N VAL A 11 -11.07 -16.94 8.93
CA VAL A 11 -11.21 -15.64 8.27
C VAL A 11 -12.51 -14.98 8.70
N ILE A 12 -12.42 -13.86 9.40
CA ILE A 12 -13.56 -13.02 9.76
C ILE A 12 -13.65 -11.90 8.73
N GLY A 13 -14.62 -11.99 7.82
CA GLY A 13 -14.83 -11.03 6.75
C GLY A 13 -14.47 -11.55 5.35
N MET A 14 -15.21 -12.53 4.83
CA MET A 14 -15.06 -13.01 3.44
C MET A 14 -15.67 -12.03 2.40
N GLY A 15 -15.15 -10.81 2.41
CA GLY A 15 -15.38 -9.77 1.42
C GLY A 15 -14.25 -9.74 0.39
N TRP A 16 -13.97 -8.56 -0.16
CA TRP A 16 -12.95 -8.40 -1.19
C TRP A 16 -11.54 -8.74 -0.70
N ILE A 17 -11.09 -8.18 0.44
CA ILE A 17 -9.78 -8.52 1.02
C ILE A 17 -9.70 -9.99 1.40
N GLY A 18 -10.70 -10.54 2.09
CA GLY A 18 -10.72 -11.96 2.47
C GLY A 18 -10.59 -12.89 1.25
N ALA A 19 -11.26 -12.56 0.15
CA ALA A 19 -11.12 -13.30 -1.11
C ALA A 19 -9.76 -13.09 -1.79
N TYR A 20 -9.24 -11.87 -1.78
CA TYR A 20 -7.93 -11.52 -2.35
C TYR A 20 -6.78 -12.26 -1.64
N MET A 21 -6.92 -12.56 -0.35
CA MET A 21 -5.93 -13.28 0.47
C MET A 21 -5.95 -14.81 0.31
N VAL A 22 -6.77 -15.40 -0.57
CA VAL A 22 -6.82 -16.86 -0.75
C VAL A 22 -5.46 -17.49 -1.08
N PRO A 23 -4.63 -16.93 -1.97
CA PRO A 23 -3.27 -17.43 -2.18
C PRO A 23 -2.43 -17.43 -0.90
N CYS A 24 -2.63 -16.44 -0.02
CA CYS A 24 -1.92 -16.30 1.25
C CYS A 24 -2.34 -17.39 2.26
N TYR A 25 -3.63 -17.74 2.32
CA TYR A 25 -4.10 -18.87 3.15
C TYR A 25 -3.46 -20.18 2.73
N ARG A 26 -3.42 -20.43 1.41
CA ARG A 26 -2.76 -21.61 0.84
C ARG A 26 -1.27 -21.62 1.14
N SER A 27 -0.60 -20.47 1.04
CA SER A 27 0.83 -20.36 1.34
C SER A 27 1.12 -20.68 2.81
N LEU A 28 0.33 -20.15 3.74
CA LEU A 28 0.52 -20.37 5.17
C LEU A 28 0.25 -21.82 5.58
N LEU A 29 -0.89 -22.37 5.15
CA LEU A 29 -1.33 -23.69 5.60
C LEU A 29 -0.64 -24.79 4.81
N GLY A 30 -0.43 -24.63 3.51
CA GLY A 30 0.14 -25.65 2.61
C GLY A 30 -0.94 -26.54 1.98
N GLU A 31 -0.58 -27.76 1.58
CA GLU A 31 -1.51 -28.69 0.95
C GLU A 31 -2.70 -29.04 1.86
N GLY A 32 -3.89 -29.15 1.28
CA GLY A 32 -5.13 -29.39 2.01
C GLY A 32 -5.55 -28.25 2.93
N TYR A 33 -5.13 -27.01 2.65
CA TYR A 33 -5.46 -25.82 3.44
C TYR A 33 -6.96 -25.67 3.67
N GLU A 34 -7.78 -26.12 2.71
CA GLU A 34 -9.24 -25.98 2.72
C GLU A 34 -9.88 -26.68 3.92
N LYS A 35 -9.25 -27.74 4.43
CA LYS A 35 -9.72 -28.50 5.61
C LYS A 35 -9.24 -27.90 6.93
N ARG A 36 -8.24 -27.02 6.87
CA ARG A 36 -7.61 -26.35 8.03
C ARG A 36 -8.02 -24.90 8.19
N MET A 37 -9.07 -24.49 7.47
CA MET A 37 -9.67 -23.18 7.66
C MET A 37 -11.18 -23.16 7.47
N PHE A 38 -11.79 -22.10 7.99
CA PHE A 38 -13.12 -21.66 7.57
C PHE A 38 -13.15 -20.14 7.45
N ALA A 39 -14.17 -19.62 6.77
CA ALA A 39 -14.41 -18.19 6.68
C ALA A 39 -15.82 -17.81 7.13
N VAL A 40 -15.97 -16.59 7.61
CA VAL A 40 -17.24 -16.01 8.04
C VAL A 40 -17.55 -14.79 7.19
N LYS A 41 -18.79 -14.73 6.71
CA LYS A 41 -19.37 -13.57 6.05
C LYS A 41 -20.45 -12.96 6.93
N ALA A 42 -20.62 -11.64 6.86
CA ALA A 42 -21.65 -10.92 7.61
C ALA A 42 -23.08 -11.31 7.21
N GLY A 43 -23.30 -11.75 5.96
CA GLY A 43 -24.62 -12.15 5.46
C GLY A 43 -24.53 -13.30 4.47
N SER A 44 -25.67 -13.92 4.14
CA SER A 44 -25.75 -15.15 3.34
C SER A 44 -25.55 -14.97 1.83
N ARG A 45 -25.60 -13.74 1.33
CA ARG A 45 -25.51 -13.43 -0.10
C ARG A 45 -24.21 -13.98 -0.71
N GLY A 46 -24.34 -14.82 -1.73
CA GLY A 46 -23.21 -15.33 -2.52
C GLY A 46 -22.35 -16.39 -1.82
N ILE A 47 -22.79 -16.94 -0.68
CA ILE A 47 -21.99 -17.93 0.06
C ILE A 47 -21.75 -19.21 -0.76
N GLU A 48 -22.77 -19.74 -1.44
CA GLU A 48 -22.60 -20.98 -2.22
C GLU A 48 -21.63 -20.80 -3.38
N GLU A 49 -21.64 -19.63 -4.04
CA GLU A 49 -20.67 -19.31 -5.09
C GLU A 49 -19.24 -19.27 -4.53
N LEU A 50 -19.05 -18.63 -3.37
CA LEU A 50 -17.74 -18.57 -2.71
C LEU A 50 -17.26 -19.96 -2.27
N ARG A 51 -18.15 -20.80 -1.74
CA ARG A 51 -17.82 -22.18 -1.34
C ARG A 51 -17.40 -23.01 -2.55
N HIS A 52 -18.17 -22.95 -3.63
CA HIS A 52 -17.84 -23.63 -4.88
C HIS A 52 -16.50 -23.14 -5.45
N ARG A 53 -16.26 -21.83 -5.42
CA ARG A 53 -15.02 -21.23 -5.96
C ARG A 53 -13.78 -21.60 -5.16
N TYR A 54 -13.86 -21.66 -3.83
CA TYR A 54 -12.66 -21.76 -2.98
C TYR A 54 -12.48 -23.09 -2.25
N GLY A 55 -13.51 -23.94 -2.19
CA GLY A 55 -13.41 -25.31 -1.68
C GLY A 55 -13.32 -25.46 -0.16
N PHE A 56 -13.38 -24.37 0.62
CA PHE A 56 -13.38 -24.40 2.09
C PHE A 56 -14.73 -23.95 2.69
N GLU A 57 -14.93 -24.26 3.97
CA GLU A 57 -16.16 -23.91 4.69
C GLU A 57 -16.31 -22.39 4.80
N ILE A 58 -17.47 -21.87 4.37
CA ILE A 58 -17.82 -20.45 4.50
C ILE A 58 -19.19 -20.36 5.15
N ILE A 59 -19.31 -19.68 6.29
CA ILE A 59 -20.58 -19.54 7.02
C ILE A 59 -21.06 -18.09 7.04
N ALA A 60 -22.36 -17.90 7.26
CA ALA A 60 -22.99 -16.61 7.48
C ALA A 60 -23.33 -16.45 8.97
N GLY A 61 -22.78 -15.43 9.62
CA GLY A 61 -23.01 -15.21 11.05
C GLY A 61 -22.43 -16.31 11.94
N ASN A 62 -22.91 -16.37 13.18
CA ASN A 62 -22.50 -17.34 14.22
C ASN A 62 -20.97 -17.51 14.42
N CYS A 63 -20.23 -16.41 14.26
CA CYS A 63 -18.76 -16.43 14.22
C CYS A 63 -18.15 -16.99 15.51
N LEU A 64 -18.58 -16.49 16.67
CA LEU A 64 -18.00 -16.85 17.97
C LEU A 64 -18.16 -18.35 18.28
N ASP A 65 -19.33 -18.90 18.03
CA ASP A 65 -19.58 -20.32 18.32
C ASP A 65 -18.76 -21.22 17.42
N LYS A 66 -18.66 -20.89 16.12
CA LYS A 66 -17.78 -21.63 15.21
C LYS A 66 -16.31 -21.51 15.58
N LEU A 67 -15.86 -20.34 16.06
CA LEU A 67 -14.50 -20.18 16.58
C LEU A 67 -14.24 -21.09 17.78
N LYS A 68 -15.20 -21.19 18.73
CA LYS A 68 -15.07 -22.09 19.89
C LYS A 68 -15.06 -23.57 19.50
N GLU A 69 -15.88 -23.97 18.54
CA GLU A 69 -15.91 -25.33 17.99
C GLU A 69 -14.58 -25.69 17.30
N TYR A 70 -14.12 -24.82 16.40
CA TYR A 70 -12.98 -25.10 15.52
C TYR A 70 -11.61 -24.85 16.16
N LYS A 71 -11.57 -24.00 17.18
CA LYS A 71 -10.39 -23.64 17.99
C LYS A 71 -9.17 -23.13 17.18
N PRO A 72 -9.33 -22.26 16.17
CA PRO A 72 -8.19 -21.75 15.39
C PRO A 72 -7.20 -20.95 16.24
N GLY A 73 -5.90 -21.23 16.05
CA GLY A 73 -4.79 -20.45 16.61
C GLY A 73 -4.47 -19.17 15.83
N ILE A 74 -4.96 -19.05 14.60
CA ILE A 74 -4.73 -17.90 13.72
C ILE A 74 -6.06 -17.30 13.27
N LEU A 75 -6.23 -15.99 13.44
CA LEU A 75 -7.38 -15.25 12.93
C LEU A 75 -6.96 -14.25 11.87
N VAL A 76 -7.75 -14.15 10.81
CA VAL A 76 -7.64 -13.11 9.78
C VAL A 76 -8.85 -12.20 9.87
N LEU A 77 -8.63 -10.95 10.25
CA LEU A 77 -9.64 -9.92 10.35
C LEU A 77 -9.61 -9.03 9.10
N SER A 78 -10.61 -9.20 8.24
CA SER A 78 -10.73 -8.54 6.94
C SER A 78 -12.12 -7.93 6.70
N VAL A 79 -12.80 -7.59 7.80
CA VAL A 79 -14.07 -6.84 7.78
C VAL A 79 -13.87 -5.38 7.36
N ARG A 80 -14.96 -4.66 7.08
CA ARG A 80 -14.85 -3.24 6.72
C ARG A 80 -14.30 -2.46 7.91
N PRO A 81 -13.53 -1.37 7.69
CA PRO A 81 -12.89 -0.65 8.79
C PRO A 81 -13.83 -0.30 9.93
N HIS A 82 -15.07 0.16 9.67
CA HIS A 82 -16.04 0.50 10.72
C HIS A 82 -16.57 -0.67 11.56
N GLU A 83 -16.42 -1.91 11.08
CA GLU A 83 -16.87 -3.12 11.79
C GLU A 83 -15.79 -3.68 12.71
N VAL A 84 -14.53 -3.28 12.52
CA VAL A 84 -13.36 -3.84 13.20
C VAL A 84 -13.47 -3.78 14.72
N ALA A 85 -13.88 -2.63 15.26
CA ALA A 85 -13.99 -2.45 16.71
C ALA A 85 -15.04 -3.39 17.32
N GLY A 86 -16.25 -3.42 16.75
CA GLY A 86 -17.31 -4.33 17.19
C GLY A 86 -16.93 -5.80 17.06
N VAL A 87 -16.31 -6.21 15.95
CA VAL A 87 -15.86 -7.60 15.79
C VAL A 87 -14.76 -7.97 16.80
N ALA A 88 -13.83 -7.07 17.09
CA ALA A 88 -12.80 -7.31 18.08
C ALA A 88 -13.38 -7.43 19.50
N GLU A 89 -14.33 -6.56 19.87
CA GLU A 89 -14.94 -6.54 21.20
C GLU A 89 -15.96 -7.65 21.41
N ASP A 90 -16.85 -7.88 20.45
CA ASP A 90 -18.02 -8.77 20.60
C ASP A 90 -17.71 -10.21 20.18
N THR A 91 -16.66 -10.43 19.39
CA THR A 91 -16.31 -11.78 18.87
C THR A 91 -14.91 -12.21 19.30
N ILE A 92 -13.88 -11.46 18.93
CA ILE A 92 -12.49 -11.90 19.15
C ILE A 92 -12.15 -11.93 20.64
N LYS A 93 -12.51 -10.90 21.41
CA LYS A 93 -12.24 -10.83 22.84
C LYS A 93 -12.90 -11.97 23.65
N PRO A 94 -14.20 -12.31 23.45
CA PRO A 94 -14.80 -13.50 24.05
C PRO A 94 -14.10 -14.80 23.64
N TYR A 95 -13.67 -14.92 22.38
CA TYR A 95 -12.94 -16.10 21.92
C TYR A 95 -11.55 -16.22 22.56
N VAL A 96 -10.83 -15.11 22.70
CA VAL A 96 -9.53 -15.08 23.42
C VAL A 96 -9.71 -15.52 24.87
N LYS A 97 -10.76 -15.04 25.55
CA LYS A 97 -11.10 -15.49 26.91
C LYS A 97 -11.32 -17.01 26.95
N TYR A 98 -12.13 -17.54 26.03
CA TYR A 98 -12.37 -18.98 25.90
C TYR A 98 -11.06 -19.76 25.68
N ARG A 99 -10.18 -19.31 24.78
CA ARG A 99 -8.88 -19.97 24.55
C ARG A 99 -8.02 -20.06 25.82
N ARG A 100 -7.99 -18.99 26.62
CA ARG A 100 -7.26 -18.98 27.90
C ARG A 100 -7.87 -19.97 28.89
N GLU A 101 -9.19 -19.96 29.05
CA GLU A 101 -9.92 -20.87 29.95
C GLU A 101 -9.74 -22.35 29.57
N GLN A 102 -9.57 -22.64 28.28
CA GLN A 102 -9.35 -23.98 27.75
C GLN A 102 -7.87 -24.37 27.62
N GLY A 103 -6.93 -23.50 28.02
CA GLY A 103 -5.49 -23.79 27.91
C GLY A 103 -4.97 -23.92 26.47
N LEU A 104 -5.64 -23.34 25.48
CA LEU A 104 -5.33 -23.49 24.05
C LEU A 104 -4.14 -22.63 23.56
N GLY A 105 -3.43 -21.96 24.48
CA GLY A 105 -2.29 -21.10 24.16
C GLY A 105 -2.67 -19.77 23.50
N GLY A 106 -1.67 -19.10 22.95
CA GLY A 106 -1.81 -17.77 22.34
C GLY A 106 -2.60 -17.76 21.03
N LEU A 107 -2.92 -16.55 20.57
CA LEU A 107 -3.62 -16.28 19.33
C LEU A 107 -2.82 -15.31 18.45
N LEU A 108 -2.64 -15.65 17.18
CA LEU A 108 -2.06 -14.74 16.19
C LEU A 108 -3.19 -14.11 15.37
N LEU A 109 -3.26 -12.77 15.34
CA LEU A 109 -4.28 -12.01 14.63
C LEU A 109 -3.65 -11.21 13.49
N PHE A 110 -4.09 -11.46 12.25
CA PHE A 110 -3.77 -10.65 11.08
C PHE A 110 -4.91 -9.66 10.85
N SER A 111 -4.65 -8.36 10.98
CA SER A 111 -5.64 -7.33 10.71
C SER A 111 -5.31 -6.57 9.44
N PHE A 112 -6.27 -6.50 8.51
CA PHE A 112 -6.13 -5.73 7.26
C PHE A 112 -6.72 -4.33 7.34
N ALA A 113 -7.15 -3.92 8.53
CA ALA A 113 -7.68 -2.59 8.74
C ALA A 113 -6.55 -1.59 8.97
N PRO A 114 -6.53 -0.44 8.27
CA PRO A 114 -5.53 0.61 8.51
C PRO A 114 -5.72 1.28 9.89
N SER A 115 -6.89 1.09 10.50
CA SER A 115 -7.25 1.55 11.85
C SER A 115 -8.26 0.55 12.43
N PRO A 116 -8.21 0.21 13.74
CA PRO A 116 -7.36 0.80 14.79
C PRO A 116 -5.86 0.49 14.68
N ARG A 117 -5.04 1.26 15.39
CA ARG A 117 -3.60 1.01 15.50
C ARG A 117 -3.30 -0.30 16.28
N PRO A 118 -2.14 -0.94 16.11
CA PRO A 118 -1.80 -2.17 16.81
C PRO A 118 -1.95 -2.11 18.34
N GLU A 119 -1.55 -1.00 18.97
CA GLU A 119 -1.60 -0.80 20.43
C GLU A 119 -3.03 -0.83 20.97
N TRP A 120 -4.01 -0.44 20.14
CA TRP A 120 -5.43 -0.57 20.48
C TRP A 120 -5.78 -2.04 20.71
N TYR A 121 -5.43 -2.95 19.78
CA TYR A 121 -5.75 -4.38 19.90
C TYR A 121 -5.11 -4.99 21.15
N THR A 122 -3.86 -4.67 21.47
CA THR A 122 -3.20 -5.11 22.70
C THR A 122 -4.02 -4.71 23.93
N ARG A 123 -4.48 -3.46 23.98
CA ARG A 123 -5.29 -2.96 25.10
C ARG A 123 -6.64 -3.67 25.23
N ILE A 124 -7.33 -3.97 24.13
CA ILE A 124 -8.70 -4.52 24.20
C ILE A 124 -8.70 -6.05 24.35
N LEU A 125 -7.79 -6.74 23.67
CA LEU A 125 -7.70 -8.20 23.63
C LEU A 125 -6.84 -8.76 24.78
N GLY A 126 -5.84 -7.99 25.23
CA GLY A 126 -4.96 -8.33 26.34
C GLY A 126 -3.95 -9.44 26.03
N ASP A 127 -3.37 -10.01 27.08
CA ASP A 127 -2.24 -10.93 26.99
C ASP A 127 -2.50 -12.21 26.20
N GLY A 128 -1.45 -12.75 25.58
CA GLY A 128 -1.55 -13.98 24.78
C GLY A 128 -2.12 -13.77 23.38
N VAL A 129 -2.48 -12.54 22.99
CA VAL A 129 -2.75 -12.20 21.58
C VAL A 129 -1.54 -11.47 21.01
N ARG A 130 -1.17 -11.81 19.77
CA ARG A 130 -0.19 -11.07 18.98
C ARG A 130 -0.88 -10.60 17.72
N THR A 131 -0.95 -9.29 17.55
CA THR A 131 -1.64 -8.67 16.42
C THR A 131 -0.61 -8.12 15.46
N VAL A 132 -0.76 -8.46 14.19
CA VAL A 132 -0.01 -7.90 13.08
C VAL A 132 -1.01 -7.21 12.15
N CYS A 133 -0.91 -5.89 12.07
CA CYS A 133 -1.65 -5.11 11.08
C CYS A 133 -0.89 -5.14 9.75
N ILE A 134 -1.62 -5.39 8.66
CA ILE A 134 -1.06 -5.66 7.34
C ILE A 134 -1.66 -4.66 6.36
N LEU A 135 -0.79 -3.93 5.66
CA LEU A 135 -1.11 -3.26 4.40
C LEU A 135 -0.53 -4.13 3.28
N PRO A 136 -1.34 -4.96 2.62
CA PRO A 136 -0.85 -5.88 1.61
C PRO A 136 -0.45 -5.15 0.33
N ALA A 137 0.42 -5.77 -0.46
CA ALA A 137 0.58 -5.37 -1.85
C ALA A 137 -0.74 -5.60 -2.59
N MET A 138 -1.14 -4.63 -3.42
CA MET A 138 -2.40 -4.71 -4.17
C MET A 138 -2.20 -5.15 -5.62
N GLU A 139 -0.95 -5.09 -6.11
CA GLU A 139 -0.56 -5.38 -7.48
C GLU A 139 0.60 -6.37 -7.50
N THR A 140 0.35 -7.59 -7.97
CA THR A 140 1.39 -8.56 -8.37
C THR A 140 1.43 -8.76 -9.89
N VAL A 141 0.40 -8.27 -10.61
CA VAL A 141 0.31 -8.24 -12.06
C VAL A 141 -0.28 -6.89 -12.50
N ILE A 142 0.27 -6.28 -13.56
CA ILE A 142 -0.22 -5.03 -14.17
C ILE A 142 -0.23 -5.20 -15.68
N GLY A 143 -1.39 -5.06 -16.34
CA GLY A 143 -1.53 -5.20 -17.79
C GLY A 143 -0.98 -6.53 -18.33
N GLY A 144 -1.07 -7.60 -17.54
CA GLY A 144 -0.51 -8.92 -17.84
C GLY A 144 0.98 -9.10 -17.52
N LEU A 145 1.69 -8.04 -17.13
CA LEU A 145 3.09 -8.11 -16.69
C LEU A 145 3.18 -8.55 -15.23
N ASP A 146 4.02 -9.54 -14.94
CA ASP A 146 4.39 -9.90 -13.57
C ASP A 146 5.23 -8.79 -12.93
N VAL A 147 4.71 -8.20 -11.85
CA VAL A 147 5.36 -7.14 -11.07
C VAL A 147 5.65 -7.56 -9.64
N TYR A 148 5.67 -8.87 -9.36
CA TYR A 148 5.92 -9.43 -8.02
C TYR A 148 7.21 -8.90 -7.38
N SER A 149 8.26 -8.64 -8.17
CA SER A 149 9.53 -8.09 -7.68
C SER A 149 9.41 -6.65 -7.13
N LEU A 150 8.39 -5.91 -7.56
CA LEU A 150 8.06 -4.58 -7.04
C LEU A 150 7.04 -4.63 -5.90
N ALA A 151 6.28 -5.73 -5.77
CA ALA A 151 5.25 -5.89 -4.75
C ALA A 151 5.84 -5.89 -3.34
N PHE A 152 5.23 -5.12 -2.45
CA PHE A 152 5.63 -5.01 -1.04
C PHE A 152 4.42 -4.96 -0.11
N ASN A 153 4.53 -5.68 0.99
CA ASN A 153 3.60 -5.68 2.10
C ASN A 153 4.26 -4.91 3.26
N LYS A 154 3.47 -4.11 3.95
CA LYS A 154 3.91 -3.44 5.18
C LYS A 154 3.21 -4.10 6.35
N ILE A 155 3.99 -4.53 7.33
CA ILE A 155 3.48 -5.08 8.58
C ILE A 155 3.83 -4.17 9.74
N THR A 156 2.87 -3.98 10.63
CA THR A 156 3.04 -3.22 11.87
C THR A 156 2.46 -4.01 13.03
N TYR A 157 3.02 -3.82 14.21
CA TYR A 157 2.55 -4.43 15.45
C TYR A 157 2.86 -3.50 16.61
N ASP A 158 2.32 -3.80 17.78
CA ASP A 158 2.59 -3.03 18.99
C ASP A 158 4.05 -3.25 19.45
N PRO A 159 4.90 -2.21 19.49
CA PRO A 159 6.29 -2.34 19.94
C PRO A 159 6.41 -2.81 21.41
N GLY A 160 5.39 -2.55 22.24
CA GLY A 160 5.34 -3.03 23.62
C GLY A 160 4.95 -4.51 23.73
N CYS A 161 4.41 -5.11 22.67
CA CYS A 161 3.99 -6.50 22.63
C CYS A 161 4.31 -7.17 21.27
N PRO A 162 5.60 -7.25 20.88
CA PRO A 162 5.96 -7.71 19.55
C PRO A 162 5.65 -9.21 19.38
N PRO A 163 5.32 -9.65 18.15
CA PRO A 163 5.26 -11.07 17.81
C PRO A 163 6.64 -11.73 17.98
N GLY A 164 6.65 -12.99 18.39
CA GLY A 164 7.86 -13.81 18.42
C GLY A 164 8.32 -14.24 17.02
N ARG A 165 9.51 -14.81 16.92
CA ARG A 165 10.11 -15.24 15.65
C ARG A 165 9.21 -16.17 14.84
N GLU A 166 8.68 -17.22 15.45
CA GLU A 166 7.78 -18.18 14.77
C GLU A 166 6.52 -17.50 14.22
N GLN A 167 5.99 -16.48 14.91
CA GLN A 167 4.81 -15.74 14.48
C GLN A 167 5.15 -14.83 13.30
N LEU A 168 6.31 -14.18 13.31
CA LEU A 168 6.79 -13.39 12.17
C LEU A 168 7.08 -14.28 10.96
N ASP A 169 7.65 -15.47 11.17
CA ASP A 169 7.88 -16.45 10.10
C ASP A 169 6.54 -16.90 9.49
N ALA A 170 5.51 -17.13 10.32
CA ALA A 170 4.15 -17.41 9.84
C ALA A 170 3.56 -16.23 9.03
N VAL A 171 3.73 -14.99 9.48
CA VAL A 171 3.30 -13.80 8.73
C VAL A 171 4.02 -13.71 7.38
N ARG A 172 5.33 -13.96 7.34
CA ARG A 172 6.13 -13.95 6.11
C ARG A 172 5.71 -15.05 5.15
N GLN A 173 5.46 -16.26 5.67
CA GLN A 173 4.95 -17.36 4.87
C GLN A 173 3.55 -17.07 4.32
N PHE A 174 2.68 -16.47 5.14
CA PHE A 174 1.35 -16.04 4.73
C PHE A 174 1.42 -15.01 3.59
N LEU A 175 2.25 -13.96 3.72
CA LEU A 175 2.35 -12.89 2.73
C LEU A 175 3.23 -13.21 1.51
N LYS A 176 3.91 -14.36 1.50
CA LYS A 176 4.81 -14.77 0.43
C LYS A 176 4.20 -14.61 -0.98
N PRO A 177 2.93 -14.93 -1.26
CA PRO A 177 2.37 -14.75 -2.61
C PRO A 177 2.25 -13.28 -3.06
N LEU A 178 2.38 -12.32 -2.15
CA LEU A 178 2.19 -10.89 -2.39
C LEU A 178 3.50 -10.10 -2.35
N GLY A 179 4.64 -10.77 -2.49
CA GLY A 179 5.95 -10.11 -2.59
C GLY A 179 6.63 -9.92 -1.24
N GLN A 180 7.49 -8.91 -1.17
CA GLN A 180 8.39 -8.70 -0.03
C GLN A 180 7.62 -8.18 1.19
N VAL A 181 8.12 -8.46 2.40
CA VAL A 181 7.49 -8.05 3.66
C VAL A 181 8.41 -7.12 4.42
N PHE A 182 7.97 -5.89 4.63
CA PHE A 182 8.66 -4.85 5.37
C PHE A 182 8.00 -4.64 6.73
N GLU A 183 8.80 -4.77 7.77
CA GLU A 183 8.42 -4.37 9.12
C GLU A 183 8.55 -2.86 9.24
N CYS A 184 7.49 -2.20 9.70
CA CYS A 184 7.45 -0.76 9.87
C CYS A 184 6.95 -0.41 11.27
N THR A 185 7.35 0.77 11.76
CA THR A 185 6.62 1.38 12.88
C THR A 185 5.21 1.82 12.41
N PRO A 186 4.22 1.95 13.30
CA PRO A 186 2.90 2.43 12.91
C PRO A 186 2.92 3.78 12.17
N ASP A 187 3.69 4.75 12.66
CA ASP A 187 3.78 6.08 12.04
C ASP A 187 4.58 6.06 10.72
N GLU A 188 5.63 5.23 10.61
CA GLU A 188 6.33 4.99 9.33
C GLU A 188 5.41 4.36 8.28
N SER A 189 4.63 3.34 8.66
CA SER A 189 3.69 2.68 7.75
C SER A 189 2.67 3.67 7.16
N LEU A 190 2.18 4.60 7.99
CA LEU A 190 1.27 5.66 7.55
C LEU A 190 1.97 6.67 6.63
N ARG A 191 3.24 7.05 6.90
CA ARG A 191 4.03 7.91 6.00
C ARG A 191 4.23 7.25 4.63
N LEU A 192 4.62 5.97 4.62
CA LEU A 192 4.82 5.19 3.39
C LEU A 192 3.51 4.99 2.60
N LEU A 193 2.39 4.80 3.29
CA LEU A 193 1.07 4.77 2.66
C LEU A 193 0.74 6.13 2.03
N SER A 194 0.99 7.23 2.75
CA SER A 194 0.73 8.59 2.25
C SER A 194 1.55 8.90 1.00
N MET A 195 2.83 8.53 0.99
CA MET A 195 3.69 8.62 -0.20
C MET A 195 3.13 7.80 -1.38
N SER A 196 2.70 6.56 -1.14
CA SER A 196 2.15 5.71 -2.20
C SER A 196 0.85 6.29 -2.77
N ILE A 197 -0.01 6.86 -1.93
CA ILE A 197 -1.23 7.57 -2.36
C ILE A 197 -0.88 8.84 -3.14
N THR A 198 0.18 9.56 -2.76
CA THR A 198 0.68 10.71 -3.54
C THR A 198 1.16 10.27 -4.93
N TYR A 199 1.89 9.18 -5.05
CA TYR A 199 2.28 8.62 -6.35
C TYR A 199 1.08 8.14 -7.17
N HIS A 200 -0.02 7.72 -6.54
CA HIS A 200 -1.27 7.44 -7.24
C HIS A 200 -1.82 8.66 -8.01
N MET A 201 -1.49 9.89 -7.60
CA MET A 201 -1.89 11.10 -8.35
C MET A 201 -1.07 11.31 -9.64
N LEU A 202 -0.05 10.49 -9.92
CA LEU A 202 0.58 10.41 -11.25
C LEU A 202 -0.45 10.13 -12.33
N TYR A 203 -1.57 9.45 -12.00
CA TYR A 203 -2.65 9.19 -12.95
C TYR A 203 -3.27 10.51 -13.42
N LEU A 204 -3.65 11.37 -12.48
CA LEU A 204 -4.21 12.69 -12.80
C LEU A 204 -3.20 13.58 -13.52
N LEU A 205 -1.92 13.48 -13.16
CA LEU A 205 -0.83 14.17 -13.87
C LEU A 205 -0.77 13.73 -15.34
N CYS A 206 -0.69 12.44 -15.61
CA CYS A 206 -0.54 11.96 -16.99
C CYS A 206 -1.81 12.12 -17.82
N PHE A 207 -2.99 12.08 -17.21
CA PHE A 207 -4.25 12.45 -17.89
C PHE A 207 -4.24 13.93 -18.34
N GLY A 208 -3.70 14.83 -17.51
CA GLY A 208 -3.53 16.23 -17.88
C GLY A 208 -2.54 16.46 -19.01
N LEU A 209 -1.57 15.54 -19.19
CA LEU A 209 -0.54 15.62 -20.22
C LEU A 209 -0.94 15.00 -21.56
N GLU A 210 -2.09 14.33 -21.65
CA GLU A 210 -2.46 13.52 -22.80
C GLU A 210 -2.43 14.29 -24.14
N SER A 211 -3.01 15.49 -24.16
CA SER A 211 -3.03 16.34 -25.36
C SER A 211 -1.64 16.83 -25.82
N HIS A 212 -0.63 16.80 -24.95
CA HIS A 212 0.72 17.28 -25.25
C HIS A 212 1.65 16.21 -25.83
N TYR A 213 1.35 14.94 -25.59
CA TYR A 213 2.19 13.79 -25.92
C TYR A 213 1.48 12.72 -26.77
N GLY A 214 0.17 12.86 -27.02
CA GLY A 214 -0.57 11.98 -27.92
C GLY A 214 -0.25 12.20 -29.39
N ASP A 215 -0.90 11.44 -30.26
CA ASP A 215 -0.96 11.75 -31.69
C ASP A 215 -1.85 13.00 -31.96
N GLU A 216 -2.14 13.31 -33.23
CA GLU A 216 -3.00 14.46 -33.58
C GLU A 216 -4.41 14.41 -32.97
N SER A 217 -4.87 13.22 -32.55
CA SER A 217 -6.13 13.01 -31.83
C SER A 217 -5.97 13.00 -30.31
N GLY A 218 -4.73 13.11 -29.80
CA GLY A 218 -4.38 12.98 -28.39
C GLY A 218 -4.25 11.53 -27.92
N GLN A 219 -4.50 10.54 -28.78
CA GLN A 219 -4.53 9.13 -28.39
C GLN A 219 -3.12 8.64 -27.98
N GLY A 220 -3.07 7.84 -26.91
CA GLY A 220 -1.83 7.26 -26.39
C GLY A 220 -0.92 8.26 -25.64
N GLY A 221 -1.34 9.52 -25.48
CA GLY A 221 -0.51 10.55 -24.85
C GLY A 221 -0.20 10.27 -23.38
N CYS A 222 -1.17 9.76 -22.63
CA CYS A 222 -0.97 9.36 -21.23
C CYS A 222 0.09 8.26 -21.09
N ALA A 223 -0.04 7.17 -21.84
CA ALA A 223 0.92 6.07 -21.83
C ALA A 223 2.31 6.52 -22.27
N ARG A 224 2.40 7.42 -23.27
CA ARG A 224 3.67 7.99 -23.74
C ARG A 224 4.33 8.85 -22.66
N ALA A 225 3.58 9.75 -22.01
CA ALA A 225 4.10 10.57 -20.92
C ALA A 225 4.62 9.71 -19.76
N ALA A 226 3.85 8.69 -19.37
CA ALA A 226 4.24 7.74 -18.32
C ALA A 226 5.51 6.96 -18.69
N GLY A 227 5.65 6.52 -19.95
CA GLY A 227 6.86 5.85 -20.45
C GLY A 227 8.10 6.74 -20.41
N ILE A 228 7.96 8.04 -20.69
CA ILE A 228 9.07 9.01 -20.57
C ILE A 228 9.45 9.20 -19.09
N LEU A 229 8.47 9.45 -18.22
CA LEU A 229 8.70 9.60 -16.77
C LEU A 229 9.37 8.34 -16.19
N TYR A 230 8.98 7.16 -16.67
CA TYR A 230 9.60 5.89 -16.31
C TYR A 230 11.07 5.85 -16.70
N ALA A 231 11.38 6.14 -17.97
CA ALA A 231 12.76 6.15 -18.48
C ALA A 231 13.66 7.11 -17.69
N LEU A 232 13.14 8.32 -17.40
CA LEU A 232 13.81 9.35 -16.63
C LEU A 232 14.12 8.86 -15.21
N ASN A 233 13.12 8.29 -14.52
CA ASN A 233 13.29 7.77 -13.16
C ASN A 233 14.30 6.63 -13.11
N ARG A 234 14.24 5.68 -14.05
CA ARG A 234 15.21 4.56 -14.13
C ARG A 234 16.63 5.07 -14.32
N ARG A 235 16.82 6.02 -15.24
CA ARG A 235 18.12 6.65 -15.50
C ARG A 235 18.66 7.37 -14.25
N ARG A 236 17.79 8.10 -13.54
CA ARG A 236 18.15 8.82 -12.31
C ARG A 236 18.58 7.87 -11.19
N LEU A 237 17.91 6.73 -11.06
CA LEU A 237 18.19 5.73 -10.03
C LEU A 237 19.32 4.76 -10.41
N GLY A 238 19.74 4.72 -11.67
CA GLY A 238 20.73 3.75 -12.15
C GLY A 238 20.26 2.30 -12.06
N LEU A 239 18.94 2.06 -12.15
CA LEU A 239 18.35 0.73 -11.96
C LEU A 239 17.79 0.16 -13.28
N PRO A 240 17.97 -1.14 -13.56
CA PRO A 240 17.37 -1.79 -14.73
C PRO A 240 15.85 -1.90 -14.56
N GLY A 241 15.06 -1.23 -15.39
CA GLY A 241 13.60 -1.26 -15.32
C GLY A 241 13.00 -2.64 -15.61
N LEU A 242 11.81 -2.95 -15.07
CA LEU A 242 11.02 -4.12 -15.47
C LEU A 242 10.65 -4.15 -16.96
N ILE A 243 10.41 -2.98 -17.56
CA ILE A 243 10.20 -2.87 -19.00
C ILE A 243 11.21 -1.90 -19.58
N THR A 244 11.64 -2.17 -20.81
CA THR A 244 12.25 -1.14 -21.64
C THR A 244 11.10 -0.38 -22.29
N PRO A 245 10.97 0.95 -22.10
CA PRO A 245 9.94 1.73 -22.78
C PRO A 245 10.01 1.45 -24.27
N ALA A 246 8.87 1.17 -24.90
CA ALA A 246 8.82 1.01 -26.35
C ALA A 246 9.34 2.31 -27.00
N ALA A 247 10.21 2.19 -28.00
CA ALA A 247 10.46 3.29 -28.92
C ALA A 247 9.11 3.72 -29.51
N ALA A 248 8.84 5.02 -29.57
CA ALA A 248 7.57 5.52 -30.10
C ALA A 248 7.27 4.86 -31.47
N PRO A 249 6.00 4.52 -31.78
CA PRO A 249 5.64 3.99 -33.09
C PRO A 249 6.08 5.01 -34.15
N GLY A 250 7.11 4.66 -34.91
CA GLY A 250 7.93 5.63 -35.64
C GLY A 250 9.42 5.31 -35.75
N GLY A 251 9.89 4.16 -35.26
CA GLY A 251 11.11 3.50 -35.74
C GLY A 251 12.43 4.28 -35.64
N GLN A 252 12.46 5.42 -34.97
CA GLN A 252 13.68 6.13 -34.63
C GLN A 252 13.98 5.83 -33.17
N GLN A 253 15.12 5.18 -32.93
CA GLN A 253 15.90 5.39 -31.72
C GLN A 253 15.77 6.87 -31.35
N MET A 254 15.30 7.16 -30.14
CA MET A 254 15.19 8.54 -29.66
C MET A 254 16.59 9.14 -29.47
N ASP A 255 17.27 9.44 -30.56
CA ASP A 255 18.11 10.61 -30.63
C ASP A 255 17.20 11.81 -30.36
N GLY A 256 17.59 12.68 -29.43
CA GLY A 256 16.76 13.73 -28.84
C GLY A 256 16.36 14.85 -29.80
N GLN A 257 15.83 14.54 -30.98
CA GLN A 257 15.53 15.48 -32.05
C GLN A 257 14.05 15.54 -32.49
N GLN A 258 13.13 14.80 -31.87
CA GLN A 258 11.67 14.93 -32.19
C GLN A 258 10.75 15.22 -30.99
N MET A 259 11.30 15.54 -29.83
CA MET A 259 10.59 16.32 -28.82
C MET A 259 11.25 17.68 -28.73
N ASP A 260 10.46 18.75 -28.76
CA ASP A 260 10.93 20.08 -28.39
C ASP A 260 11.71 19.98 -27.07
N GLY A 261 12.97 20.42 -27.05
CA GLY A 261 13.85 20.31 -25.89
C GLY A 261 13.20 20.88 -24.63
N GLN A 262 12.35 21.90 -24.77
CA GLN A 262 11.57 22.46 -23.66
C GLN A 262 10.56 21.48 -23.07
N LYS A 263 9.90 20.63 -23.87
CA LYS A 263 8.96 19.61 -23.36
C LYS A 263 9.69 18.52 -22.59
N MET A 264 10.86 18.09 -23.07
CA MET A 264 11.67 17.08 -22.39
C MET A 264 12.22 17.60 -21.06
N ASP A 265 12.75 18.83 -21.05
CA ASP A 265 13.19 19.51 -19.83
C ASP A 265 12.06 19.63 -18.80
N ARG A 266 10.81 19.76 -19.27
CA ARG A 266 9.63 19.83 -18.40
C ARG A 266 9.30 18.52 -17.69
N LEU A 267 9.31 17.39 -18.41
CA LEU A 267 9.10 16.08 -17.78
C LEU A 267 10.24 15.69 -16.84
N VAL A 268 11.47 16.12 -17.12
CA VAL A 268 12.63 15.91 -16.25
C VAL A 268 12.41 16.54 -14.88
N TRP A 269 12.01 17.82 -14.82
CA TRP A 269 11.79 18.45 -13.53
C TRP A 269 10.55 17.92 -12.82
N LEU A 270 9.50 17.57 -13.57
CA LEU A 270 8.28 17.00 -13.01
C LEU A 270 8.53 15.63 -12.36
N GLU A 271 9.21 14.72 -13.07
CA GLU A 271 9.61 13.41 -12.55
C GLU A 271 10.39 13.58 -11.24
N LYS A 272 11.44 14.40 -11.30
CA LYS A 272 12.36 14.59 -10.19
C LYS A 272 11.65 15.19 -8.99
N GLY A 273 10.95 16.31 -9.17
CA GLY A 273 10.24 17.01 -8.10
C GLY A 273 9.14 16.16 -7.49
N TRP A 274 8.33 15.49 -8.33
CA TRP A 274 7.26 14.63 -7.83
C TRP A 274 7.80 13.44 -7.02
N TYR A 275 8.84 12.77 -7.52
CA TYR A 275 9.49 11.67 -6.82
C TYR A 275 10.10 12.12 -5.49
N GLU A 276 10.95 13.16 -5.53
CA GLU A 276 11.73 13.60 -4.38
C GLU A 276 10.88 14.22 -3.27
N GLY A 277 9.79 14.94 -3.61
CA GLY A 277 8.89 15.53 -2.62
C GLY A 277 8.22 14.48 -1.74
N ALA A 278 7.59 13.46 -2.33
CA ALA A 278 6.96 12.39 -1.58
C ALA A 278 7.97 11.50 -0.83
N LEU A 279 9.15 11.26 -1.41
CA LEU A 279 10.22 10.50 -0.75
C LEU A 279 10.76 11.25 0.47
N ALA A 280 11.00 12.56 0.37
CA ALA A 280 11.46 13.38 1.48
C ALA A 280 10.47 13.33 2.64
N PHE A 281 9.17 13.47 2.34
CA PHE A 281 8.11 13.28 3.34
C PHE A 281 8.16 11.89 3.98
N ALA A 282 8.28 10.83 3.18
CA ALA A 282 8.32 9.45 3.67
C ALA A 282 9.50 9.17 4.60
N ARG A 283 10.67 9.77 4.32
CA ARG A 283 11.87 9.72 5.17
C ARG A 283 11.71 10.48 6.49
N GLY A 284 10.67 11.29 6.65
CA GLY A 284 10.55 12.23 7.76
C GLY A 284 11.50 13.43 7.66
N ALA A 285 12.15 13.63 6.50
CA ALA A 285 12.98 14.79 6.25
C ALA A 285 12.07 16.02 6.09
N GLY A 286 12.23 17.01 6.98
CA GLY A 286 11.38 18.22 7.03
C GLY A 286 10.38 18.27 8.19
N GLY A 287 10.44 17.33 9.14
CA GLY A 287 9.53 17.25 10.27
C GLY A 287 10.19 17.43 11.64
N GLU A 288 10.84 18.58 11.88
CA GLU A 288 11.03 19.21 13.20
C GLU A 288 11.89 20.48 13.07
N ALA A 289 11.36 21.50 12.38
CA ALA A 289 11.68 22.93 12.59
C ALA A 289 10.95 23.79 11.55
N GLY A 290 9.99 24.59 12.01
CA GLY A 290 9.66 25.87 11.39
C GLY A 290 8.60 25.86 10.28
N ASN A 291 7.61 26.73 10.46
CA ASN A 291 7.00 27.47 9.36
C ASN A 291 8.10 28.03 8.46
N LYS A 292 8.41 27.35 7.35
CA LYS A 292 8.80 27.90 6.04
C LYS A 292 9.11 26.70 5.10
N PRO A 293 8.60 26.71 3.86
CA PRO A 293 9.05 25.75 2.85
C PRO A 293 10.56 25.95 2.66
N GLY A 294 11.36 24.91 2.92
CA GLY A 294 12.77 24.93 2.59
C GLY A 294 12.90 25.10 1.08
N THR A 295 13.60 26.15 0.65
CA THR A 295 14.00 26.33 -0.74
C THR A 295 14.75 25.09 -1.20
N TYR A 296 14.18 24.40 -2.19
CA TYR A 296 14.85 23.32 -2.90
C TYR A 296 16.08 23.89 -3.63
N ASP A 297 17.28 23.71 -3.07
CA ASP A 297 18.54 24.30 -3.58
C ASP A 297 19.12 23.55 -4.80
N GLY A 298 18.67 22.33 -5.08
CA GLY A 298 19.09 21.60 -6.28
C GLY A 298 20.55 21.13 -6.31
N ARG A 299 21.40 21.41 -5.31
CA ARG A 299 22.77 20.91 -5.24
C ARG A 299 22.85 19.54 -4.58
N LYS A 300 23.60 18.64 -5.22
CA LYS A 300 24.17 17.45 -4.56
C LYS A 300 25.07 17.91 -3.41
N GLY A 301 24.74 17.49 -2.20
CA GLY A 301 25.66 17.39 -1.05
C GLY A 301 26.25 18.71 -0.53
N GLY A 302 25.62 19.27 0.51
CA GLY A 302 26.20 20.33 1.33
C GLY A 302 26.40 19.85 2.77
N ASN A 303 27.67 19.82 3.19
CA ASN A 303 28.14 19.49 4.54
C ASN A 303 27.37 20.26 5.63
N GLY A 304 26.50 19.57 6.37
CA GLY A 304 25.91 20.05 7.62
C GLY A 304 26.49 19.26 8.78
N ASN A 305 27.35 19.89 9.58
CA ASN A 305 27.81 19.36 10.86
C ASN A 305 26.60 19.27 11.81
N GLY A 306 26.07 18.07 11.97
CA GLY A 306 24.98 17.76 12.89
C GLY A 306 24.80 16.25 12.99
N ASN A 307 25.51 15.67 13.96
CA ASN A 307 25.43 14.28 14.42
C ASN A 307 25.44 13.20 13.33
N GLU A 308 26.62 12.60 13.16
CA GLU A 308 26.92 11.44 12.32
C GLU A 308 25.79 10.40 12.31
N THR A 309 24.92 10.49 11.31
CA THR A 309 24.19 9.32 10.85
C THR A 309 25.24 8.51 10.10
N ARG A 310 25.75 7.47 10.77
CA ARG A 310 26.60 6.44 10.15
C ARG A 310 26.11 6.19 8.73
N ALA A 311 27.03 6.09 7.76
CA ALA A 311 26.73 5.52 6.44
C ALA A 311 26.02 4.18 6.66
N GLY A 312 24.70 4.22 6.60
CA GLY A 312 23.84 3.31 7.34
C GLY A 312 22.76 2.83 6.39
N THR A 313 22.47 1.54 6.48
CA THR A 313 21.41 0.82 5.77
C THR A 313 20.24 1.72 5.30
N ALA A 314 19.96 1.70 4.00
CA ALA A 314 18.80 2.35 3.39
C ALA A 314 17.52 2.03 4.20
N GLY A 315 16.73 3.05 4.54
CA GLY A 315 15.48 2.87 5.28
C GLY A 315 14.37 2.30 4.38
N ASN A 316 13.25 1.87 4.96
CA ASN A 316 12.13 1.33 4.18
C ASN A 316 11.67 2.28 3.06
N ALA A 317 11.67 3.60 3.32
CA ALA A 317 11.31 4.62 2.33
C ALA A 317 12.23 4.58 1.09
N ASP A 318 13.53 4.35 1.28
CA ASP A 318 14.51 4.30 0.20
C ASP A 318 14.33 3.09 -0.72
N ILE A 319 13.76 2.01 -0.18
CA ILE A 319 13.49 0.77 -0.91
C ILE A 319 12.10 0.80 -1.55
N ILE A 320 11.10 1.30 -0.82
CA ILE A 320 9.69 1.25 -1.23
C ILE A 320 9.36 2.37 -2.22
N ALA A 321 9.90 3.58 -2.06
CA ALA A 321 9.60 4.70 -2.96
C ALA A 321 9.90 4.41 -4.44
N PRO A 322 11.09 3.91 -4.84
CA PRO A 322 11.36 3.64 -6.24
C PRO A 322 10.42 2.56 -6.80
N ARG A 323 10.09 1.54 -6.02
CA ARG A 323 9.14 0.48 -6.44
C ARG A 323 7.73 1.00 -6.58
N SER A 324 7.26 1.78 -5.62
CA SER A 324 5.92 2.39 -5.63
C SER A 324 5.76 3.35 -6.80
N PHE A 325 6.77 4.19 -7.07
CA PHE A 325 6.78 5.08 -8.21
C PHE A 325 6.74 4.30 -9.53
N GLU A 326 7.57 3.26 -9.66
CA GLU A 326 7.60 2.38 -10.82
C GLU A 326 6.26 1.69 -11.07
N LEU A 327 5.63 1.12 -10.05
CA LEU A 327 4.32 0.45 -10.14
C LEU A 327 3.23 1.38 -10.72
N HIS A 328 3.18 2.63 -10.30
CA HIS A 328 2.18 3.58 -10.80
C HIS A 328 2.45 3.98 -12.25
N LEU A 329 3.72 4.15 -12.63
CA LEU A 329 4.09 4.43 -14.03
C LEU A 329 3.86 3.23 -14.95
N LEU A 330 4.06 2.00 -14.46
CA LEU A 330 3.70 0.78 -15.20
C LEU A 330 2.18 0.68 -15.39
N SER A 331 1.40 0.98 -14.35
CA SER A 331 -0.07 1.01 -14.45
C SER A 331 -0.52 1.96 -15.55
N LEU A 332 0.06 3.16 -15.62
CA LEU A 332 -0.27 4.15 -16.65
C LEU A 332 0.12 3.76 -18.07
N GLN A 333 1.14 2.91 -18.23
CA GLN A 333 1.60 2.44 -19.53
C GLN A 333 0.81 1.24 -20.04
N LEU A 334 0.39 0.36 -19.14
CA LEU A 334 -0.08 -0.98 -19.50
C LEU A 334 -1.59 -1.18 -19.29
N GLU A 335 -2.23 -0.36 -18.45
CA GLU A 335 -3.67 -0.42 -18.20
C GLU A 335 -4.42 0.64 -19.00
N THR A 336 -5.72 0.40 -19.23
CA THR A 336 -6.56 1.39 -19.91
C THR A 336 -6.91 2.56 -18.99
N ARG A 337 -7.21 3.71 -19.59
CA ARG A 337 -7.65 4.89 -18.84
C ARG A 337 -8.90 4.60 -18.01
N GLU A 338 -9.88 3.90 -18.59
CA GLU A 338 -11.14 3.55 -17.93
C GLU A 338 -10.89 2.70 -16.69
N PHE A 339 -9.96 1.73 -16.78
CA PHE A 339 -9.55 0.92 -15.65
C PHE A 339 -8.92 1.77 -14.54
N LEU A 340 -8.00 2.68 -14.89
CA LEU A 340 -7.31 3.53 -13.92
C LEU A 340 -8.25 4.54 -13.26
N GLU A 341 -9.20 5.11 -13.99
CA GLU A 341 -10.24 5.99 -13.45
C GLU A 341 -11.18 5.23 -12.51
N ALA A 342 -11.59 4.01 -12.87
CA ALA A 342 -12.39 3.14 -12.00
C ALA A 342 -11.62 2.78 -10.72
N LYS A 343 -10.35 2.38 -10.84
CA LYS A 343 -9.47 2.08 -9.71
C LYS A 343 -9.32 3.28 -8.77
N LEU A 344 -9.10 4.47 -9.31
CA LEU A 344 -8.98 5.69 -8.51
C LEU A 344 -10.28 6.02 -7.79
N LYS A 345 -11.43 5.84 -8.44
CA LYS A 345 -12.76 6.03 -7.84
C LYS A 345 -13.02 5.04 -6.70
N ASP A 346 -12.68 3.77 -6.88
CA ASP A 346 -12.85 2.74 -5.86
C ASP A 346 -11.95 3.00 -4.64
N HIS A 347 -10.74 3.51 -4.86
CA HIS A 347 -9.82 3.86 -3.78
C HIS A 347 -10.20 5.19 -3.09
N ALA A 348 -10.85 6.13 -3.77
CA ALA A 348 -11.29 7.43 -3.26
C ALA A 348 -12.61 7.33 -2.48
N THR A 349 -12.65 6.46 -1.47
CA THR A 349 -13.84 6.30 -0.62
C THR A 349 -14.18 7.60 0.13
N PRO A 350 -15.48 7.95 0.32
CA PRO A 350 -15.89 9.18 1.01
C PRO A 350 -15.26 9.34 2.39
N GLY A 351 -14.66 10.49 2.63
CA GLY A 351 -13.92 10.82 3.85
C GLY A 351 -12.59 10.10 4.01
N GLY A 352 -12.09 9.41 2.98
CA GLY A 352 -10.87 8.61 3.00
C GLY A 352 -9.59 9.40 2.70
N MET A 353 -8.45 8.69 2.74
CA MET A 353 -7.12 9.26 2.45
C MET A 353 -6.91 9.56 0.96
N THR A 354 -7.37 8.67 0.07
CA THR A 354 -7.25 8.89 -1.38
C THR A 354 -8.16 10.02 -1.87
N GLU A 355 -9.36 10.17 -1.30
CA GLU A 355 -10.22 11.33 -1.59
C GLU A 355 -9.53 12.64 -1.18
N GLU A 356 -8.91 12.68 0.00
CA GLU A 356 -8.11 13.83 0.43
C GLU A 356 -6.96 14.11 -0.54
N ALA A 357 -6.32 13.08 -1.09
CA ALA A 357 -5.28 13.24 -2.10
C ALA A 357 -5.83 13.86 -3.39
N VAL A 358 -6.95 13.36 -3.91
CA VAL A 358 -7.59 13.91 -5.12
C VAL A 358 -8.01 15.37 -4.91
N SER A 359 -8.62 15.69 -3.77
CA SER A 359 -9.00 17.05 -3.41
C SER A 359 -7.79 17.97 -3.28
N GLY A 360 -6.74 17.50 -2.59
CA GLY A 360 -5.50 18.24 -2.40
C GLY A 360 -4.76 18.48 -3.70
N PHE A 361 -4.72 17.48 -4.58
CA PHE A 361 -4.16 17.60 -5.92
C PHE A 361 -4.86 18.70 -6.70
N ARG A 362 -6.20 18.67 -6.76
CA ARG A 362 -6.99 19.72 -7.43
C ARG A 362 -6.68 21.10 -6.83
N GLN A 363 -6.64 21.25 -5.51
CA GLN A 363 -6.40 22.56 -4.89
C GLN A 363 -4.98 23.10 -5.14
N LEU A 364 -3.97 22.23 -5.07
CA LEU A 364 -2.57 22.65 -5.22
C LEU A 364 -2.19 22.89 -6.69
N TRP A 365 -2.82 22.14 -7.60
CA TRP A 365 -2.52 22.17 -9.03
C TRP A 365 -3.47 23.07 -9.86
N THR A 366 -4.70 23.33 -9.42
CA THR A 366 -5.63 24.20 -10.17
C THR A 366 -5.06 25.60 -10.35
N GLY A 367 -5.14 26.12 -11.58
CA GLY A 367 -4.61 27.44 -11.94
C GLY A 367 -3.11 27.46 -12.24
N LYS A 368 -2.44 26.30 -12.23
CA LYS A 368 -1.09 26.13 -12.78
C LYS A 368 -1.22 25.49 -14.16
N ASP A 369 -0.49 26.02 -15.13
CA ASP A 369 -0.28 25.28 -16.37
C ASP A 369 0.62 24.07 -16.04
N TRP A 370 0.22 22.89 -16.53
CA TRP A 370 0.99 21.64 -16.43
C TRP A 370 2.42 21.81 -16.96
N MET A 371 2.62 22.81 -17.80
CA MET A 371 3.84 23.03 -18.56
C MET A 371 4.64 24.28 -18.14
N GLU A 372 4.21 25.07 -17.15
CA GLU A 372 4.88 26.32 -16.71
C GLU A 372 5.54 26.25 -15.32
N GLY A 373 5.92 25.04 -14.87
CA GLY A 373 6.53 24.81 -13.55
C GLY A 373 8.05 24.60 -13.53
N ASP A 374 8.59 24.38 -12.33
CA ASP A 374 9.96 23.93 -12.08
C ASP A 374 10.01 22.78 -11.06
N VAL A 375 11.21 22.24 -10.81
CA VAL A 375 11.43 21.13 -9.86
C VAL A 375 10.89 21.48 -8.47
N SER A 376 11.10 22.73 -8.02
CA SER A 376 10.72 23.20 -6.68
C SER A 376 9.21 23.18 -6.50
N MET A 377 8.46 23.59 -7.53
CA MET A 377 7.00 23.53 -7.54
C MET A 377 6.48 22.10 -7.45
N ALA A 378 6.97 21.19 -8.31
CA ALA A 378 6.56 19.78 -8.27
C ALA A 378 6.90 19.12 -6.93
N TYR A 379 8.07 19.45 -6.38
CA TYR A 379 8.50 19.01 -5.06
C TYR A 379 7.57 19.49 -3.95
N ASP A 380 7.28 20.80 -3.87
CA ASP A 380 6.41 21.37 -2.83
C ASP A 380 5.01 20.75 -2.87
N ILE A 381 4.44 20.61 -4.07
CA ILE A 381 3.11 20.02 -4.23
C ILE A 381 3.11 18.56 -3.79
N SER A 382 4.06 17.75 -4.26
CA SER A 382 4.17 16.34 -3.90
C SER A 382 4.33 16.15 -2.38
N TYR A 383 5.20 16.94 -1.75
CA TYR A 383 5.42 16.92 -0.31
C TYR A 383 4.16 17.30 0.47
N ARG A 384 3.54 18.44 0.14
CA ARG A 384 2.33 18.94 0.83
C ARG A 384 1.15 18.00 0.65
N LEU A 385 1.04 17.37 -0.51
CA LEU A 385 0.02 16.36 -0.76
C LEU A 385 0.21 15.15 0.17
N ALA A 386 1.43 14.62 0.26
CA ALA A 386 1.74 13.51 1.17
C ALA A 386 1.46 13.88 2.64
N GLU A 387 1.81 15.11 3.04
CA GLU A 387 1.55 15.63 4.38
C GLU A 387 0.04 15.71 4.70
N ARG A 388 -0.78 16.20 3.75
CA ARG A 388 -2.25 16.25 3.91
C ARG A 388 -2.84 14.85 4.08
N VAL A 389 -2.43 13.91 3.24
CA VAL A 389 -2.87 12.51 3.31
C VAL A 389 -2.51 11.90 4.66
N TYR A 390 -1.29 12.14 5.14
CA TYR A 390 -0.85 11.68 6.46
C TYR A 390 -1.69 12.28 7.59
N LYS A 391 -1.90 13.60 7.60
CA LYS A 391 -2.75 14.28 8.59
C LYS A 391 -4.17 13.72 8.60
N LYS A 392 -4.72 13.44 7.42
CA LYS A 392 -6.02 12.77 7.26
C LYS A 392 -6.03 11.37 7.88
N GLY A 393 -5.00 10.56 7.60
CA GLY A 393 -4.82 9.26 8.23
C GLY A 393 -4.81 9.33 9.76
N LYS A 394 -4.00 10.23 10.33
CA LYS A 394 -3.96 10.47 11.79
C LYS A 394 -5.31 10.90 12.35
N ALA A 395 -6.08 11.70 11.62
CA ALA A 395 -7.41 12.12 12.05
C ALA A 395 -8.41 10.95 12.05
N LEU A 396 -8.30 10.02 11.09
CA LEU A 396 -9.11 8.81 11.05
C LEU A 396 -8.78 7.84 12.19
N GLU A 397 -7.51 7.75 12.59
CA GLU A 397 -7.09 6.98 13.77
C GLU A 397 -7.75 7.50 15.06
N LYS A 398 -7.87 8.82 15.24
CA LYS A 398 -8.37 9.44 16.48
C LYS A 398 -9.88 9.39 16.68
N ARG A 399 -10.65 9.11 15.63
CA ARG A 399 -12.13 9.09 15.69
C ARG A 399 -12.70 7.81 16.32
N ARG A 400 -11.84 6.92 16.80
CA ARG A 400 -12.12 5.57 17.29
C ARG A 400 -11.14 5.21 18.41
#